data_AF-A0A661CM06-F1
#
_entry.id   AF-A0A661CM06-F1
#
_cell.length_a   1.000
_cell.length_b   1.000
_cell.length_c   1.000
_cell.angle_alpha   90.00
_cell.angle_beta   90.00
_cell.angle_gamma   90.00
#
_symmetry.space_group_name_H-M   'P 1'
#
loop_
_entity.id
_entity.type
_entity.pdbx_description
1 polymer ?
#
loop_
_entity_poly.entity_id
_entity_poly.type
_entity_poly.pdbx_seq_one_letter_code
_entity_poly.pdbx_strand_id
1 'polypeptide(L)'
;MEDDIFRILLPLVPLTKAIKQINIDKETAKNNAKKVKTTSMPDAVVPSVNLRGAKKRKVENFLYDILKNQLGLVEGQPVFPASTKLWMRIFYFNHEKNQSRDVHNIVKPTIDALQDFVYQDDKDILYLEVIRLDMEELGISFDVQVDTNCGIKNVKKTGEETCFIIEAGILEAGTIRPVTSQVVNMKWR
;
A
#
# COMPACT_ATOMS: atom_id res chain seq x y z
N MET A 1 -26.81 -12.35 -3.90
CA MET A 1 -25.91 -11.50 -4.70
C MET A 1 -24.77 -11.19 -3.77
N GLU A 2 -23.61 -11.80 -3.98
CA GLU A 2 -22.39 -11.39 -3.26
C GLU A 2 -22.06 -9.99 -3.78
N ASP A 3 -22.04 -9.01 -2.88
CA ASP A 3 -21.66 -7.64 -3.22
C ASP A 3 -20.27 -7.68 -3.87
N ASP A 4 -20.13 -7.16 -5.09
CA ASP A 4 -18.89 -7.06 -5.87
C ASP A 4 -17.89 -6.08 -5.20
N ILE A 5 -17.40 -6.44 -4.01
CA ILE A 5 -16.46 -5.67 -3.22
C ILE A 5 -15.08 -6.32 -3.38
N PHE A 6 -14.18 -5.59 -4.05
CA PHE A 6 -12.77 -5.92 -4.07
C PHE A 6 -12.15 -5.66 -2.69
N ARG A 7 -11.41 -6.65 -2.19
CA ARG A 7 -10.75 -6.59 -0.89
C ARG A 7 -9.31 -7.05 -0.97
N ILE A 8 -8.41 -6.30 -0.35
CA ILE A 8 -6.99 -6.64 -0.32
C ILE A 8 -6.35 -6.23 1.00
N LEU A 9 -5.42 -7.06 1.49
CA LEU A 9 -4.43 -6.67 2.49
C LEU A 9 -3.11 -6.34 1.78
N LEU A 10 -2.65 -5.11 1.92
CA LEU A 10 -1.33 -4.68 1.47
C LEU A 10 -0.42 -4.49 2.67
N PRO A 11 0.54 -5.41 2.93
CA PRO A 11 1.53 -5.17 3.97
C PRO A 11 2.37 -3.96 3.58
N LEU A 12 2.52 -3.00 4.49
CA LEU A 12 3.57 -2.00 4.36
C LEU A 12 4.84 -2.68 4.85
N VAL A 13 5.59 -3.32 3.95
CA VAL A 13 6.92 -3.80 4.34
C VAL A 13 7.64 -2.62 4.98
N PRO A 14 8.19 -2.76 6.20
CA PRO A 14 8.80 -1.65 6.88
C PRO A 14 9.81 -1.06 5.92
N LEU A 15 9.59 0.18 5.48
CA LEU A 15 10.54 0.93 4.66
C LEU A 15 11.96 0.80 5.25
N THR A 16 12.06 0.62 6.57
CA THR A 16 13.27 0.29 7.33
C THR A 16 13.96 -1.03 6.97
N LYS A 17 13.26 -2.14 6.69
CA LYS A 17 13.90 -3.41 6.26
C LYS A 17 14.46 -3.29 4.84
N ALA A 18 13.71 -2.66 3.93
CA ALA A 18 14.20 -2.33 2.60
C ALA A 18 15.40 -1.35 2.65
N ILE A 19 15.40 -0.37 3.57
CA ILE A 19 16.50 0.59 3.79
C ILE A 19 17.74 -0.07 4.40
N LYS A 20 17.59 -1.03 5.33
CA LYS A 20 18.73 -1.76 5.93
C LYS A 20 19.45 -2.61 4.89
N GLN A 21 18.70 -3.35 4.05
CA GLN A 21 19.29 -4.09 2.93
C GLN A 21 20.02 -3.15 1.96
N ILE A 22 19.47 -1.97 1.69
CA ILE A 22 20.10 -0.94 0.84
C ILE A 22 21.42 -0.42 1.41
N ASN A 23 21.54 -0.25 2.72
CA ASN A 23 22.80 0.19 3.33
C ASN A 23 23.87 -0.91 3.28
N ILE A 24 23.47 -2.18 3.47
CA ILE A 24 24.34 -3.35 3.35
C ILE A 24 24.80 -3.51 1.89
N ASP A 25 23.91 -3.39 0.91
CA ASP A 25 24.24 -3.51 -0.52
C ASP A 25 25.12 -2.35 -0.99
N LYS A 26 24.92 -1.13 -0.46
CA LYS A 26 25.77 0.04 -0.73
C LYS A 26 27.17 -0.12 -0.13
N GLU A 27 27.31 -0.64 1.09
CA GLU A 27 28.62 -0.96 1.66
C GLU A 27 29.32 -2.06 0.86
N THR A 28 28.59 -3.09 0.46
CA THR A 28 29.11 -4.20 -0.36
C THR A 28 29.56 -3.70 -1.73
N ALA A 29 28.77 -2.86 -2.39
CA ALA A 29 29.13 -2.21 -3.66
C ALA A 29 30.31 -1.23 -3.52
N LYS A 30 30.41 -0.49 -2.41
CA LYS A 30 31.52 0.44 -2.13
C LYS A 30 32.83 -0.31 -1.84
N ASN A 31 32.75 -1.45 -1.16
CA ASN A 31 33.88 -2.34 -0.93
C ASN A 31 34.35 -3.03 -2.21
N ASN A 32 33.42 -3.41 -3.10
CA ASN A 32 33.75 -3.95 -4.42
C ASN A 32 34.33 -2.86 -5.36
N ALA A 33 33.79 -1.64 -5.35
CA ALA A 33 34.32 -0.52 -6.14
C ALA A 33 35.71 -0.05 -5.67
N LYS A 34 36.03 -0.15 -4.36
CA LYS A 34 37.38 0.06 -3.84
C LYS A 34 38.39 -0.98 -4.35
N LYS A 35 37.96 -2.23 -4.58
CA LYS A 35 38.81 -3.28 -5.18
C LYS A 35 39.05 -3.08 -6.68
N VAL A 36 38.18 -2.35 -7.38
CA VAL A 36 38.25 -2.15 -8.85
C VAL A 36 39.02 -0.87 -9.23
N LYS A 37 39.30 0.03 -8.28
CA LYS A 37 39.96 1.34 -8.52
C LYS A 37 41.48 1.31 -8.74
N THR A 38 42.02 0.23 -9.32
CA THR A 38 43.43 0.14 -9.77
C THR A 38 43.61 0.20 -11.28
N THR A 39 42.56 0.37 -12.08
CA THR A 39 42.70 0.54 -13.55
C THR A 39 41.75 1.60 -14.12
N SER A 40 42.36 2.76 -14.45
CA SER A 40 42.04 3.78 -15.46
C SER A 40 40.60 4.31 -15.67
N MET A 41 40.47 5.65 -15.59
CA MET A 41 39.31 6.47 -16.03
C MET A 41 39.15 6.52 -17.57
N PRO A 42 37.99 6.96 -18.11
CA PRO A 42 37.71 8.39 -18.31
C PRO A 42 36.34 8.84 -17.79
N ASP A 43 36.17 10.16 -17.73
CA ASP A 43 35.04 10.95 -17.21
C ASP A 43 33.65 10.31 -17.27
N ALA A 44 33.11 9.99 -16.09
CA ALA A 44 31.70 9.74 -15.90
C ALA A 44 31.08 10.94 -15.19
N VAL A 45 30.25 11.69 -15.92
CA VAL A 45 29.26 12.61 -15.36
C VAL A 45 28.56 11.88 -14.22
N VAL A 46 28.77 12.33 -12.98
CA VAL A 46 28.11 11.76 -11.81
C VAL A 46 26.62 12.02 -11.97
N PRO A 47 25.76 11.00 -12.14
CA PRO A 47 24.33 11.26 -12.07
C PRO A 47 24.07 11.71 -10.64
N SER A 48 23.56 12.93 -10.47
CA SER A 48 22.93 13.34 -9.23
C SER A 48 21.69 12.45 -9.04
N VAL A 49 21.92 11.24 -8.51
CA VAL A 49 20.86 10.25 -8.29
C VAL A 49 19.86 10.86 -7.33
N ASN A 50 18.71 11.25 -7.87
CA ASN A 50 17.56 11.74 -7.15
C ASN A 50 17.05 10.63 -6.22
N LEU A 51 17.62 10.55 -5.01
CA LEU A 51 17.39 9.51 -4.00
C LEU A 51 15.90 9.41 -3.57
N ARG A 52 15.11 10.46 -3.79
CA ARG A 52 13.65 10.44 -3.58
C ARG A 52 12.93 9.60 -4.66
N GLY A 53 13.33 9.70 -5.92
CA GLY A 53 12.73 8.95 -7.03
C GLY A 53 13.05 7.44 -6.97
N ALA A 54 14.27 7.08 -6.55
CA ALA A 54 14.66 5.68 -6.38
C ALA A 54 13.92 4.97 -5.23
N LYS A 55 13.49 5.72 -4.20
CA LYS A 55 12.65 5.19 -3.11
C LYS A 55 11.20 4.99 -3.55
N LYS A 56 10.63 5.93 -4.34
CA LYS A 56 9.27 5.83 -4.91
C LYS A 56 9.14 4.56 -5.78
N ARG A 57 10.07 4.36 -6.71
CA ARG A 57 10.09 3.21 -7.64
C ARG A 57 10.12 1.84 -6.94
N LYS A 58 10.77 1.72 -5.77
CA LYS A 58 10.84 0.44 -5.04
C LYS A 58 9.55 0.10 -4.31
N VAL A 59 8.82 1.10 -3.82
CA VAL A 59 7.50 0.92 -3.20
C VAL A 59 6.48 0.52 -4.27
N GLU A 60 6.51 1.22 -5.42
CA GLU A 60 5.70 0.89 -6.60
C GLU A 60 5.95 -0.55 -7.06
N ASN A 61 7.21 -0.99 -7.19
CA ASN A 61 7.54 -2.37 -7.56
C ASN A 61 7.05 -3.42 -6.55
N PHE A 62 7.09 -3.12 -5.25
CA PHE A 62 6.62 -4.06 -4.23
C PHE A 62 5.09 -4.23 -4.26
N LEU A 63 4.36 -3.12 -4.42
CA LEU A 63 2.91 -3.15 -4.58
C LEU A 63 2.52 -3.87 -5.86
N TYR A 64 3.22 -3.61 -6.97
CA TYR A 64 3.07 -4.30 -8.23
C TYR A 64 3.24 -5.83 -8.08
N ASP A 65 4.28 -6.27 -7.37
CA ASP A 65 4.52 -7.69 -7.12
C ASP A 65 3.40 -8.35 -6.31
N ILE A 66 2.78 -7.65 -5.36
CA ILE A 66 1.63 -8.18 -4.62
C ILE A 66 0.42 -8.31 -5.55
N LEU A 67 0.08 -7.25 -6.27
CA LEU A 67 -1.08 -7.22 -7.16
C LEU A 67 -0.99 -8.30 -8.24
N LYS A 68 0.18 -8.44 -8.86
CA LYS A 68 0.41 -9.43 -9.91
C LYS A 68 0.64 -10.84 -9.38
N ASN A 69 1.60 -11.03 -8.47
CA ASN A 69 2.05 -12.38 -8.11
C ASN A 69 1.20 -13.01 -6.99
N GLN A 70 0.60 -12.22 -6.10
CA GLN A 70 -0.21 -12.76 -5.00
C GLN A 70 -1.70 -12.79 -5.32
N LEU A 71 -2.20 -11.78 -6.03
CA LEU A 71 -3.61 -11.70 -6.42
C LEU A 71 -3.88 -12.13 -7.86
N GLY A 72 -2.85 -12.30 -8.69
CA GLY A 72 -3.04 -12.70 -10.09
C GLY A 72 -3.65 -11.60 -10.96
N LEU A 73 -3.60 -10.33 -10.52
CA LEU A 73 -4.14 -9.22 -11.29
C LEU A 73 -3.21 -8.90 -12.47
N VAL A 74 -3.82 -8.49 -13.58
CA VAL A 74 -3.12 -8.15 -14.81
C VAL A 74 -3.23 -6.66 -15.03
N GLU A 75 -2.09 -5.98 -15.10
CA GLU A 75 -2.01 -4.56 -15.42
C GLU A 75 -2.69 -4.28 -16.78
N GLY A 76 -3.52 -3.25 -16.83
CA GLY A 76 -4.33 -2.91 -18.00
C GLY A 76 -5.63 -3.73 -18.12
N GLN A 77 -5.88 -4.67 -17.20
CA GLN A 77 -7.15 -5.40 -17.06
C GLN A 77 -7.69 -5.17 -15.65
N PRO A 78 -8.24 -3.97 -15.37
CA PRO A 78 -8.68 -3.62 -14.04
C PRO A 78 -9.80 -4.53 -13.54
N VAL A 79 -9.81 -4.82 -12.25
CA VAL A 79 -10.89 -5.58 -11.57
C VAL A 79 -12.26 -4.97 -11.86
N PHE A 80 -12.37 -3.65 -11.76
CA PHE A 80 -13.58 -2.93 -12.11
C PHE A 80 -13.58 -2.49 -13.57
N PRO A 81 -14.70 -2.62 -14.28
CA PRO A 81 -14.81 -2.16 -15.67
C PRO A 81 -14.55 -0.65 -15.80
N ALA A 82 -14.06 -0.26 -16.97
CA ALA A 82 -13.88 1.13 -17.37
C ALA A 82 -15.13 1.99 -17.13
N SER A 83 -14.96 3.25 -16.73
CA SER A 83 -16.04 4.23 -16.51
C SER A 83 -17.03 3.90 -15.38
N THR A 84 -16.78 2.82 -14.63
CA THR A 84 -17.58 2.47 -13.45
C THR A 84 -17.28 3.45 -12.33
N LYS A 85 -18.31 3.98 -11.68
CA LYS A 85 -18.12 4.85 -10.52
C LYS A 85 -17.87 4.01 -9.29
N LEU A 86 -16.85 4.38 -8.52
CA LEU A 86 -16.32 3.56 -7.44
C LEU A 86 -16.35 4.31 -6.11
N TRP A 87 -16.51 3.53 -5.04
CA TRP A 87 -16.14 3.94 -3.70
C TRP A 87 -14.90 3.15 -3.27
N MET A 88 -14.06 3.76 -2.45
CA MET A 88 -12.88 3.13 -1.86
C MET A 88 -12.77 3.50 -0.39
N ARG A 89 -12.50 2.51 0.43
CA ARG A 89 -12.20 2.65 1.86
C ARG A 89 -10.85 2.01 2.17
N ILE A 90 -9.97 2.76 2.80
CA ILE A 90 -8.62 2.33 3.17
C ILE A 90 -8.49 2.41 4.68
N PHE A 91 -8.26 1.27 5.33
CA PHE A 91 -7.86 1.18 6.73
C PHE A 91 -6.35 1.05 6.83
N TYR A 92 -5.69 2.06 7.37
CA TYR A 92 -4.25 2.08 7.63
C TYR A 92 -3.96 1.68 9.07
N PHE A 93 -3.54 0.43 9.27
CA PHE A 93 -3.13 -0.10 10.57
C PHE A 93 -1.68 0.34 10.81
N ASN A 94 -1.50 1.38 11.63
CA ASN A 94 -0.18 1.94 11.93
C ASN A 94 0.38 1.35 13.23
N HIS A 95 1.44 0.54 13.10
CA HIS A 95 2.22 0.02 14.23
C HIS A 95 3.55 0.76 14.42
N GLU A 96 3.84 1.80 13.62
CA GLU A 96 5.08 2.56 13.74
C GLU A 96 5.01 3.57 14.89
N LYS A 97 5.82 3.35 15.93
CA LYS A 97 5.92 4.25 17.09
C LYS A 97 6.53 5.60 16.70
N ASN A 98 5.93 6.70 17.16
CA ASN A 98 6.46 8.07 17.08
C ASN A 98 6.75 8.61 15.66
N GLN A 99 6.18 8.01 14.61
CA GLN A 99 6.26 8.58 13.26
C GLN A 99 4.91 9.18 12.88
N SER A 100 4.83 10.51 12.92
CA SER A 100 3.77 11.25 12.22
C SER A 100 4.05 11.22 10.72
N ARG A 101 3.99 10.03 10.10
CA ARG A 101 3.92 9.98 8.64
C ARG A 101 2.58 10.58 8.24
N ASP A 102 2.65 11.57 7.38
CA ASP A 102 1.47 12.09 6.73
C ASP A 102 0.83 10.96 5.92
N VAL A 103 -0.41 10.64 6.26
CA VAL A 103 -1.21 9.59 5.63
C VAL A 103 -1.29 9.81 4.12
N HIS A 104 -1.34 11.07 3.67
CA HIS A 104 -1.36 11.42 2.25
C HIS A 104 -0.15 10.86 1.51
N ASN A 105 1.04 10.92 2.11
CA ASN A 105 2.29 10.44 1.52
C ASN A 105 2.37 8.91 1.41
N ILE A 106 1.47 8.18 2.06
CA ILE A 106 1.39 6.71 1.98
C ILE A 106 0.20 6.28 1.11
N VAL A 107 -0.94 6.96 1.26
CA VAL A 107 -2.16 6.68 0.49
C VAL A 107 -1.96 6.99 -0.99
N LYS A 108 -1.40 8.15 -1.35
CA LYS A 108 -1.27 8.53 -2.75
C LYS A 108 -0.47 7.50 -3.57
N PRO A 109 0.73 7.06 -3.16
CA PRO A 109 1.44 6.00 -3.87
C PRO A 109 0.68 4.67 -3.91
N THR A 110 -0.16 4.40 -2.91
CA THR A 110 -1.00 3.19 -2.88
C THR A 110 -2.10 3.27 -3.93
N ILE A 111 -2.81 4.40 -4.01
CA ILE A 111 -3.83 4.67 -5.03
C ILE A 111 -3.19 4.65 -6.43
N ASP A 112 -2.08 5.39 -6.63
CA ASP A 112 -1.34 5.40 -7.90
C ASP A 112 -0.97 3.96 -8.35
N ALA A 113 -0.68 3.04 -7.42
CA ALA A 113 -0.33 1.65 -7.73
C ALA A 113 -1.53 0.72 -7.98
N LEU A 114 -2.73 1.09 -7.52
CA LEU A 114 -3.96 0.34 -7.78
C LEU A 114 -4.56 0.70 -9.14
N GLN A 115 -4.23 1.87 -9.68
CA GLN A 115 -4.58 2.25 -11.03
C GLN A 115 -4.06 1.21 -12.03
N ASP A 116 -4.85 0.94 -13.06
CA ASP A 116 -4.65 -0.09 -14.09
C ASP A 116 -4.72 -1.55 -13.61
N PHE A 117 -4.78 -1.79 -12.29
CA PHE A 117 -4.98 -3.12 -11.70
C PHE A 117 -6.38 -3.32 -11.13
N VAL A 118 -6.89 -2.33 -10.43
CA VAL A 118 -8.20 -2.38 -9.74
C VAL A 118 -9.21 -1.53 -10.47
N TYR A 119 -8.80 -0.36 -10.97
CA TYR A 119 -9.64 0.59 -11.70
C TYR A 119 -8.79 1.33 -12.74
N GLN A 120 -9.41 2.04 -13.68
CA GLN A 120 -8.71 2.63 -14.82
C GLN A 120 -8.24 4.09 -14.62
N ASP A 121 -9.04 4.93 -13.99
CA ASP A 121 -8.71 6.35 -13.74
C ASP A 121 -9.11 6.72 -12.31
N ASP A 122 -8.24 7.44 -11.60
CA ASP A 122 -8.53 7.98 -10.26
C ASP A 122 -9.82 8.82 -10.24
N LYS A 123 -10.20 9.43 -11.38
CA LYS A 123 -11.45 10.20 -11.52
C LYS A 123 -12.72 9.36 -11.35
N ASP A 124 -12.61 8.04 -11.44
CA ASP A 124 -13.73 7.13 -11.24
C ASP A 124 -14.00 6.84 -9.75
N ILE A 125 -13.04 7.13 -8.86
CA ILE A 125 -13.24 7.07 -7.41
C ILE A 125 -14.01 8.33 -6.97
N LEU A 126 -15.33 8.21 -6.82
CA LEU A 126 -16.17 9.32 -6.38
C LEU A 126 -16.16 9.51 -4.86
N TYR A 127 -15.84 8.44 -4.13
CA TYR A 127 -15.78 8.46 -2.68
C TYR A 127 -14.52 7.75 -2.19
N LEU A 128 -13.68 8.48 -1.45
CA LEU A 128 -12.48 7.95 -0.82
C LEU A 128 -12.55 8.22 0.69
N GLU A 129 -12.53 7.16 1.48
CA GLU A 129 -12.42 7.21 2.94
C GLU A 129 -11.11 6.57 3.37
N VAL A 130 -10.32 7.31 4.12
CA VAL A 130 -9.06 6.81 4.66
C VAL A 130 -9.12 6.92 6.17
N ILE A 131 -9.02 5.78 6.84
CA ILE A 131 -9.06 5.67 8.28
C ILE A 131 -7.69 5.24 8.76
N ARG A 132 -6.99 6.12 9.47
CA ARG A 132 -5.74 5.80 10.16
C ARG A 132 -6.06 5.25 11.54
N LEU A 133 -5.49 4.09 11.81
CA LEU A 133 -5.63 3.32 13.04
C LEU A 133 -4.26 3.26 13.72
N ASP A 134 -3.99 4.17 14.64
CA ASP A 134 -2.77 4.14 15.44
C ASP A 134 -2.89 3.06 16.52
N MET A 135 -2.30 1.89 16.23
CA MET A 135 -2.54 0.65 16.98
C MET A 135 -2.02 0.68 18.42
N GLU A 136 -1.05 1.56 18.70
CA GLU A 136 -0.54 1.80 20.06
C GLU A 136 -1.54 2.56 20.95
N GLU A 137 -2.41 3.39 20.36
CA GLU A 137 -3.36 4.26 21.08
C GLU A 137 -4.80 3.74 21.04
N LEU A 138 -5.12 2.84 20.10
CA LEU A 138 -6.48 2.37 19.87
C LEU A 138 -7.13 1.74 21.12
N GLY A 139 -6.36 1.01 21.93
CA GLY A 139 -6.86 0.35 23.15
C GLY A 139 -7.42 1.29 24.22
N ILE A 140 -7.30 2.61 24.04
CA ILE A 140 -7.80 3.64 24.96
C ILE A 140 -9.26 4.02 24.63
N SER A 141 -9.63 4.13 23.35
CA SER A 141 -10.90 4.76 22.95
C SER A 141 -11.80 3.88 22.07
N PHE A 142 -11.23 2.91 21.37
CA PHE A 142 -11.96 2.09 20.40
C PHE A 142 -11.53 0.62 20.46
N ASP A 143 -12.50 -0.28 20.48
CA ASP A 143 -12.24 -1.68 20.19
C ASP A 143 -12.33 -1.90 18.66
N VAL A 144 -11.21 -2.26 18.05
CA VAL A 144 -11.11 -2.58 16.62
C VAL A 144 -11.15 -4.10 16.45
N GLN A 145 -12.11 -4.60 15.71
CA GLN A 145 -12.27 -6.01 15.37
C GLN A 145 -12.11 -6.18 13.87
N VAL A 146 -11.24 -7.09 13.46
CA VAL A 146 -11.06 -7.44 12.04
C VAL A 146 -11.61 -8.84 11.84
N ASP A 147 -12.60 -8.99 10.95
CA ASP A 147 -13.18 -10.28 10.62
C ASP A 147 -12.12 -11.16 9.95
N THR A 148 -11.75 -12.27 10.59
CA THR A 148 -10.76 -13.19 10.06
C THR A 148 -11.29 -14.10 8.95
N ASN A 149 -12.61 -14.16 8.79
CA ASN A 149 -13.28 -15.00 7.79
C ASN A 149 -13.64 -14.23 6.51
N CYS A 150 -13.17 -12.99 6.36
CA CYS A 150 -13.50 -12.10 5.25
C CYS A 150 -12.88 -12.47 3.88
N GLY A 151 -12.25 -13.63 3.75
CA GLY A 151 -11.58 -14.08 2.51
C GLY A 151 -10.23 -13.40 2.22
N ILE A 152 -9.81 -12.42 3.00
CA ILE A 152 -8.51 -11.76 2.84
C ILE A 152 -7.38 -12.65 3.40
N LYS A 153 -6.42 -13.02 2.55
CA LYS A 153 -5.25 -13.80 2.97
C LYS A 153 -4.42 -13.02 4.00
N ASN A 154 -3.96 -13.73 5.04
CA ASN A 154 -3.09 -13.21 6.10
C ASN A 154 -3.66 -12.00 6.87
N VAL A 155 -4.98 -11.83 6.92
CA VAL A 155 -5.65 -10.72 7.62
C VAL A 155 -5.23 -10.55 9.09
N LYS A 156 -4.80 -11.62 9.76
CA LYS A 156 -4.27 -11.60 11.13
C LYS A 156 -3.05 -10.67 11.30
N LYS A 157 -2.29 -10.42 10.23
CA LYS A 157 -1.13 -9.52 10.25
C LYS A 157 -1.48 -8.07 10.59
N THR A 158 -2.75 -7.68 10.46
CA THR A 158 -3.24 -6.35 10.87
C THR A 158 -2.99 -6.05 12.35
N GLY A 159 -2.91 -7.09 13.19
CA GLY A 159 -2.57 -6.95 14.61
C GLY A 159 -1.08 -6.91 14.92
N GLU A 160 -0.21 -7.15 13.93
CA GLU A 160 1.24 -7.39 14.15
C GLU A 160 2.13 -6.46 13.32
N GLU A 161 1.69 -6.03 12.14
CA GLU A 161 2.50 -5.32 11.16
C GLU A 161 1.74 -4.10 10.61
N THR A 162 2.48 -3.03 10.26
CA THR A 162 1.89 -1.89 9.57
C THR A 162 1.38 -2.30 8.19
N CYS A 163 0.10 -2.08 7.90
CA CYS A 163 -0.52 -2.52 6.65
C CYS A 163 -1.78 -1.73 6.30
N PHE A 164 -2.27 -1.98 5.09
CA PHE A 164 -3.58 -1.51 4.64
C PHE A 164 -4.55 -2.67 4.44
N ILE A 165 -5.79 -2.48 4.89
CA ILE A 165 -6.93 -3.15 4.26
C ILE A 165 -7.58 -2.15 3.33
N ILE A 166 -7.82 -2.55 2.08
CA ILE A 166 -8.53 -1.75 1.10
C ILE A 166 -9.80 -2.50 0.72
N GLU A 167 -10.93 -1.82 0.85
CA GLU A 167 -12.22 -2.22 0.30
C GLU A 167 -12.56 -1.25 -0.84
N ALA A 168 -12.92 -1.78 -1.99
CA ALA A 168 -13.43 -0.99 -3.09
C ALA A 168 -14.64 -1.68 -3.70
N GLY A 169 -15.59 -0.90 -4.22
CA GLY A 169 -16.78 -1.44 -4.85
C GLY A 169 -17.44 -0.44 -5.77
N ILE A 170 -18.41 -0.93 -6.52
CA ILE A 170 -19.17 -0.14 -7.47
C ILE A 170 -20.19 0.74 -6.73
N LEU A 171 -20.32 1.99 -7.15
CA LEU A 171 -21.41 2.89 -6.83
C LEU A 171 -22.46 2.78 -7.94
N GLU A 172 -23.49 1.97 -7.71
CA GLU A 172 -24.63 1.90 -8.63
C GLU A 172 -25.52 3.13 -8.49
N ALA A 173 -26.22 3.49 -9.56
CA ALA A 173 -27.14 4.61 -9.55
C ALA A 173 -28.22 4.42 -8.48
N GLY A 174 -28.31 5.36 -7.53
CA GLY A 174 -29.28 5.31 -6.42
C GLY A 174 -28.85 4.44 -5.23
N THR A 175 -27.67 3.82 -5.27
CA THR A 175 -27.10 3.14 -4.10
C THR A 175 -26.28 4.11 -3.25
N ILE A 176 -26.32 3.89 -1.94
CA ILE A 176 -25.42 4.53 -0.99
C ILE A 176 -24.35 3.49 -0.69
N ARG A 177 -23.07 3.89 -0.75
CA ARG A 177 -21.94 3.05 -0.32
C ARG A 177 -22.25 2.36 1.03
N PRO A 178 -21.71 1.17 1.30
CA PRO A 178 -21.82 0.57 2.63
C PRO A 178 -21.34 1.55 3.69
N VAL A 179 -22.21 1.90 4.64
CA VAL A 179 -21.88 2.88 5.71
C VAL A 179 -20.78 2.34 6.61
N THR A 180 -20.78 1.03 6.85
CA THR A 180 -19.79 0.33 7.66
C THR A 180 -18.95 -0.61 6.81
N SER A 181 -17.76 -0.94 7.28
CA SER A 181 -16.95 -2.00 6.66
C SER A 181 -17.49 -3.37 7.07
N GLN A 182 -17.44 -4.31 6.14
CA GLN A 182 -17.77 -5.71 6.41
C GLN A 182 -16.56 -6.43 7.04
N VAL A 183 -15.35 -5.88 6.90
CA VAL A 183 -14.10 -6.47 7.37
C VAL A 183 -13.63 -5.86 8.69
N VAL A 184 -13.68 -4.54 8.81
CA VAL A 184 -13.14 -3.82 9.97
C VAL A 184 -14.29 -3.17 10.74
N ASN A 185 -14.55 -3.67 11.94
CA ASN A 185 -15.55 -3.13 12.84
C ASN A 185 -14.89 -2.30 13.93
N MET A 186 -15.29 -1.05 14.08
CA MET A 186 -14.82 -0.17 15.13
C MET A 186 -15.96 0.14 16.08
N LYS A 187 -15.77 -0.13 17.36
CA LYS A 187 -16.76 0.16 18.40
C LYS A 187 -16.16 1.11 19.42
N TRP A 188 -16.92 2.13 19.79
CA TRP A 188 -16.61 2.93 20.97
C TRP A 188 -16.57 2.02 22.19
N ARG A 189 -15.58 2.26 23.04
CA ARG A 189 -15.45 1.57 24.32
C ARG A 189 -16.27 2.26 25.41
#